data_AF-A0A6I9PU97-F1
#
_entry.id   AF-A0A6I9PU97-F1
#
_cell.length_a   1.000
_cell.length_b   1.000
_cell.length_c   1.000
_cell.angle_alpha   90.00
_cell.angle_beta   90.00
_cell.angle_gamma   90.00
#
_symmetry.space_group_name_H-M   'P 1'
#
loop_
_entity.id
_entity.type
_entity.pdbx_description
1 polymer ?
#
loop_
_entity_poly.entity_id
_entity_poly.type
_entity_poly.pdbx_seq_one_letter_code
_entity_poly.pdbx_strand_id
1 'polypeptide(L)'
;MTEQILNEYKIRALACHPDKHLDSPTAVADFQKLQEAKEVLCNEAKRKNYDLWGRSGVAIPFHDWQALNDSVKASMHWAVRSKKEPMLEASNAEIPVVSQAEDLQTEPEEQRIPPYEARSSASDYCHRRFRWATDSPSSLLQKFRNYDI
;
A
#
# COMPACT_ATOMS: atom_id res chain seq x y z
N MET A 1 5.79 -17.55 -31.45
CA MET A 1 6.74 -17.14 -30.38
C MET A 1 6.61 -18.01 -29.13
N THR A 2 5.41 -18.20 -28.60
CA THR A 2 5.16 -19.04 -27.42
C THR A 2 5.50 -20.52 -27.64
N GLU A 3 5.30 -21.04 -28.85
CA GLU A 3 5.62 -22.44 -29.19
C GLU A 3 7.10 -22.78 -29.02
N GLN A 4 8.01 -21.90 -29.43
CA GLN A 4 9.45 -22.09 -29.23
C GLN A 4 9.80 -22.13 -27.74
N ILE A 5 9.25 -21.20 -26.96
CA ILE A 5 9.44 -21.14 -25.50
C ILE A 5 8.96 -22.43 -24.84
N LEU A 6 7.80 -22.94 -25.26
CA LEU A 6 7.25 -24.21 -24.74
C LEU A 6 8.13 -25.41 -25.11
N ASN A 7 8.69 -25.43 -26.31
CA ASN A 7 9.58 -26.51 -26.74
C ASN A 7 10.89 -26.51 -25.94
N GLU A 8 11.55 -25.36 -25.80
CA GLU A 8 12.76 -25.23 -24.99
C GLU A 8 12.49 -25.53 -23.51
N TYR A 9 11.37 -25.05 -22.98
CA TYR A 9 10.91 -25.39 -21.63
C TYR A 9 10.80 -26.91 -21.46
N LYS A 10 10.16 -27.61 -22.40
CA LYS A 10 9.99 -29.07 -22.33
C LYS A 10 11.34 -29.80 -22.27
N ILE A 11 12.30 -29.39 -23.10
CA ILE A 11 13.64 -30.00 -23.12
C ILE A 11 14.34 -29.81 -21.77
N ARG A 12 14.33 -28.58 -21.24
CA ARG A 12 15.01 -28.26 -19.98
C ARG A 12 14.30 -28.87 -18.77
N ALA A 13 12.97 -28.87 -18.75
CA ALA A 13 12.16 -29.45 -17.69
C ALA A 13 12.40 -30.97 -17.54
N LEU A 14 12.61 -31.67 -18.66
CA LEU A 14 12.98 -33.09 -18.65
C LEU A 14 14.39 -33.33 -18.09
N ALA A 15 15.30 -32.37 -18.27
CA ALA A 15 16.69 -32.46 -17.81
C ALA A 15 16.85 -32.15 -16.32
N CYS A 16 15.98 -31.31 -15.73
CA CYS A 16 16.02 -30.97 -14.31
C CYS A 16 14.81 -31.52 -13.51
N HIS A 17 14.08 -32.49 -14.05
CA HIS A 17 12.87 -32.99 -13.40
C HIS A 17 13.19 -33.59 -12.02
N PRO A 18 12.48 -33.18 -10.93
CA PRO A 18 12.79 -33.59 -9.57
C PRO A 18 12.73 -35.12 -9.37
N ASP A 19 11.87 -35.81 -10.11
CA ASP A 19 11.74 -37.29 -10.08
C ASP A 19 13.02 -38.03 -10.53
N LYS A 20 13.82 -37.42 -11.42
CA LYS A 20 15.08 -38.01 -11.89
C LYS A 20 16.30 -37.58 -11.06
N HIS A 21 16.12 -36.60 -10.19
CA HIS A 21 17.20 -35.91 -9.47
C HIS A 21 16.84 -35.70 -7.99
N LEU A 22 16.45 -36.80 -7.32
CA LEU A 22 15.99 -36.80 -5.92
C LEU A 22 17.03 -36.25 -4.93
N ASP A 23 18.32 -36.40 -5.23
CA ASP A 23 19.42 -36.01 -4.33
C ASP A 23 20.02 -34.62 -4.65
N SER A 24 19.48 -33.93 -5.67
CA SER A 24 20.05 -32.67 -6.16
C SER A 24 19.11 -31.49 -5.86
N PRO A 25 19.34 -30.73 -4.76
CA PRO A 25 18.52 -29.56 -4.45
C PRO A 25 18.64 -28.47 -5.53
N THR A 26 19.73 -28.45 -6.31
CA THR A 26 19.91 -27.52 -7.43
C THR A 26 18.97 -27.84 -8.59
N ALA A 27 18.71 -29.11 -8.89
CA ALA A 27 17.76 -29.51 -9.94
C ALA A 27 16.34 -29.02 -9.64
N VAL A 28 15.91 -29.13 -8.38
CA VAL A 28 14.61 -28.62 -7.92
C VAL A 28 14.53 -27.09 -8.07
N ALA A 29 15.56 -26.37 -7.61
CA ALA A 29 15.60 -24.91 -7.71
C ALA A 29 15.60 -24.43 -9.17
N ASP A 30 16.34 -25.10 -10.04
CA ASP A 30 16.39 -24.77 -11.46
C ASP A 30 15.08 -25.09 -12.16
N PHE A 31 14.42 -26.20 -11.82
CA PHE A 31 13.08 -26.54 -12.33
C PHE A 31 12.05 -25.48 -11.92
N GLN A 32 12.08 -25.01 -10.67
CA GLN A 32 11.19 -23.96 -10.19
C GLN A 32 11.39 -22.65 -10.96
N LYS A 33 12.64 -22.21 -11.13
CA LYS A 33 12.96 -21.04 -11.97
C LYS A 33 12.49 -21.21 -13.41
N LEU A 34 12.63 -22.43 -13.95
CA LEU A 34 12.19 -22.75 -15.31
C LEU A 34 10.67 -22.59 -15.47
N GLN A 35 9.91 -23.08 -14.50
CA GLN A 35 8.47 -22.97 -14.45
C GLN A 35 8.02 -21.51 -14.36
N GLU A 36 8.62 -20.73 -13.44
CA GLU A 36 8.32 -19.31 -13.29
C GLU A 36 8.62 -18.51 -14.57
N ALA A 37 9.78 -18.75 -15.19
CA ALA A 37 10.16 -18.12 -16.44
C ALA A 37 9.16 -18.44 -17.56
N LYS A 38 8.73 -19.71 -17.67
CA LYS A 38 7.71 -20.12 -18.65
C LYS A 38 6.38 -19.41 -18.41
N GLU A 39 5.94 -19.27 -17.17
CA GLU A 39 4.69 -18.58 -16.84
C GLU A 39 4.71 -17.09 -17.21
N VAL A 40 5.83 -16.41 -16.94
CA VAL A 40 6.01 -14.99 -17.29
C VAL A 40 6.10 -14.82 -18.80
N LEU A 41 6.87 -15.67 -19.50
CA LEU A 41 7.12 -15.53 -20.93
C LEU A 41 5.96 -15.97 -21.82
N CYS A 42 5.14 -16.93 -21.37
CA CYS A 42 3.96 -17.37 -22.12
C CYS A 42 2.79 -16.36 -22.02
N ASN A 43 2.70 -15.58 -20.94
CA ASN A 43 1.66 -14.58 -20.77
C ASN A 43 2.17 -13.20 -21.22
N GLU A 44 1.62 -12.67 -22.31
CA GLU A 44 2.07 -11.41 -22.89
C GLU A 44 1.98 -10.23 -21.92
N ALA A 45 0.95 -10.16 -21.07
CA ALA A 45 0.80 -9.11 -20.08
C ALA A 45 1.86 -9.22 -18.97
N LYS A 46 2.12 -10.43 -18.46
CA LYS A 46 3.20 -10.67 -17.48
C LYS A 46 4.58 -10.33 -18.07
N ARG A 47 4.82 -10.72 -19.32
CA ARG A 47 6.06 -10.40 -20.04
C ARG A 47 6.28 -8.89 -20.16
N LYS A 48 5.25 -8.14 -20.56
CA LYS A 48 5.32 -6.66 -20.64
C LYS A 48 5.65 -6.03 -19.29
N ASN A 49 5.07 -6.54 -18.21
CA ASN A 49 5.37 -6.06 -16.85
C ASN A 49 6.82 -6.38 -16.44
N TYR A 50 7.33 -7.57 -16.76
CA TYR A 50 8.72 -7.95 -16.51
C TYR A 50 9.71 -7.05 -17.29
N ASP A 51 9.43 -6.80 -18.57
CA ASP A 51 10.22 -5.91 -19.40
C ASP A 51 10.21 -4.47 -18.86
N LEU A 52 9.06 -4.01 -18.37
CA LEU A 52 8.92 -2.68 -17.74
C LEU A 52 9.74 -2.59 -16.44
N TRP A 53 9.65 -3.60 -15.58
CA TRP A 53 10.44 -3.69 -14.36
C TRP A 53 11.94 -3.60 -14.67
N GLY A 54 12.42 -4.41 -15.62
CA GLY A 54 13.84 -4.39 -16.03
C GLY A 54 14.30 -3.05 -16.60
N ARG A 55 13.43 -2.35 -17.35
CA ARG A 55 13.73 -1.02 -17.90
C ARG A 55 13.64 0.11 -16.87
N SER A 56 12.84 -0.07 -15.82
CA SER A 56 12.59 0.96 -14.81
C SER A 56 13.77 1.21 -13.87
N GLY A 57 14.75 0.29 -13.82
CA GLY A 57 15.93 0.42 -12.96
C GLY A 57 15.63 0.39 -11.46
N VAL A 58 14.45 -0.10 -11.06
CA VAL A 58 14.07 -0.22 -9.66
C VAL A 58 14.91 -1.30 -8.96
N ALA A 59 15.39 -1.00 -7.76
CA ALA A 59 16.22 -1.93 -6.96
C ALA A 59 15.41 -3.04 -6.25
N ILE A 60 14.10 -3.09 -6.48
CA ILE A 60 13.18 -4.02 -5.84
C ILE A 60 13.12 -5.31 -6.68
N PRO A 61 13.15 -6.52 -6.08
CA PRO A 61 12.98 -7.77 -6.81
C PRO A 61 11.66 -7.81 -7.61
N PHE A 62 11.65 -8.51 -8.74
CA PHE A 62 10.50 -8.57 -9.63
C PHE A 62 9.21 -9.01 -8.92
N HIS A 63 9.28 -10.00 -8.04
CA HIS A 63 8.10 -10.53 -7.32
C HIS A 63 7.47 -9.49 -6.39
N ASP A 64 8.30 -8.75 -5.64
CA ASP A 64 7.83 -7.68 -4.74
C ASP A 64 7.22 -6.53 -5.55
N TRP A 65 7.89 -6.13 -6.63
CA TRP A 65 7.36 -5.13 -7.55
C TRP A 65 6.03 -5.57 -8.18
N GLN A 66 5.91 -6.84 -8.56
CA GLN A 66 4.69 -7.39 -9.12
C GLN A 66 3.54 -7.37 -8.09
N ALA A 67 3.82 -7.76 -6.83
CA ALA A 67 2.83 -7.71 -5.75
C ALA A 67 2.32 -6.28 -5.49
N LEU A 68 3.21 -5.29 -5.53
CA LEU A 68 2.84 -3.87 -5.42
C LEU A 68 1.96 -3.44 -6.61
N ASN A 69 2.35 -3.81 -7.83
CA ASN A 69 1.58 -3.50 -9.04
C ASN A 69 0.17 -4.11 -9.02
N ASP A 70 0.02 -5.32 -8.49
CA ASP A 70 -1.29 -5.98 -8.36
C ASP A 70 -2.13 -5.36 -7.23
N SER A 71 -1.50 -4.97 -6.12
CA SER A 71 -2.16 -4.29 -4.99
C SER A 71 -2.77 -2.94 -5.39
N VAL A 72 -2.04 -2.12 -6.15
CA VAL A 72 -2.51 -0.80 -6.60
C VAL A 72 -3.75 -0.95 -7.50
N LYS A 73 -3.83 -2.00 -8.31
CA LYS A 73 -5.01 -2.29 -9.14
C LYS A 73 -6.23 -2.68 -8.31
N ALA A 74 -6.05 -3.34 -7.17
CA ALA A 74 -7.15 -3.78 -6.30
C ALA A 74 -7.60 -2.70 -5.29
N SER A 75 -6.70 -1.81 -4.85
CA SER A 75 -6.92 -0.91 -3.72
C SER A 75 -7.81 0.32 -4.02
N MET A 76 -8.07 0.64 -5.29
CA MET A 76 -8.82 1.86 -5.67
C MET A 76 -10.34 1.79 -5.46
N HIS A 77 -10.91 0.68 -4.99
CA HIS A 77 -12.36 0.46 -4.99
C HIS A 77 -13.16 1.24 -3.93
N TRP A 78 -12.55 1.65 -2.81
CA TRP A 78 -13.23 2.40 -1.74
C TRP A 78 -13.10 3.92 -1.86
N ALA A 79 -12.20 4.41 -2.72
CA ALA A 79 -11.95 5.84 -2.93
C ALA A 79 -12.93 6.50 -3.93
N VAL A 80 -14.04 5.82 -4.27
CA VAL A 80 -15.11 6.41 -5.07
C VAL A 80 -15.90 7.37 -4.18
N ARG A 81 -15.54 8.64 -4.22
CA ARG A 81 -16.44 9.72 -3.79
C ARG A 81 -17.59 9.82 -4.80
N SER A 82 -18.61 8.98 -4.65
CA SER A 82 -19.90 9.23 -5.29
C SER A 82 -20.50 10.46 -4.62
N LYS A 83 -20.20 11.65 -5.16
CA LYS A 83 -21.00 12.83 -4.90
C LYS A 83 -22.40 12.58 -5.49
N LYS A 84 -23.28 12.04 -4.66
CA LYS A 84 -24.69 12.41 -4.70
C LYS A 84 -24.86 13.24 -3.45
N GLU A 85 -25.34 14.46 -3.66
CA GLU A 85 -25.60 15.44 -2.62
C GLU A 85 -26.17 14.75 -1.37
N PRO A 86 -25.65 15.03 -0.17
CA PRO A 86 -26.29 14.58 1.05
C PRO A 86 -27.69 15.21 1.09
N MET A 87 -28.70 14.40 0.73
CA MET A 87 -30.13 14.72 0.81
C MET A 87 -30.53 14.85 2.27
N LEU A 88 -30.22 15.99 2.86
CA LEU A 88 -30.95 16.49 4.02
C LEU A 88 -31.43 17.88 3.63
N GLU A 89 -32.65 17.91 3.12
CA GLU A 89 -33.41 19.11 2.87
C GLU A 89 -33.70 19.75 4.23
N ALA A 90 -33.08 20.91 4.49
CA ALA A 90 -33.33 21.66 5.70
C ALA A 90 -34.78 22.14 5.67
N SER A 91 -35.61 21.59 6.57
CA SER A 91 -36.95 22.08 6.82
C SER A 91 -36.90 23.58 7.09
N ASN A 92 -37.53 24.36 6.21
CA ASN A 92 -37.75 25.78 6.36
C ASN A 92 -38.61 26.02 7.61
N ALA A 93 -37.97 26.37 8.73
CA ALA A 93 -38.65 26.92 9.89
C ALA A 93 -38.41 28.44 9.88
N GLU A 94 -39.41 29.16 9.40
CA GLU A 94 -39.50 30.61 9.53
C GLU A 94 -39.53 30.98 11.02
N ILE A 95 -38.49 31.66 11.52
CA ILE A 95 -38.57 32.43 12.77
C ILE A 95 -37.88 33.79 12.54
N PRO A 96 -38.49 34.93 12.92
CA PRO A 96 -38.04 36.25 12.52
C PRO A 96 -36.81 36.75 13.30
N VAL A 97 -35.98 37.48 12.57
CA VAL A 97 -34.99 38.51 12.96
C VAL A 97 -35.15 39.07 14.37
N VAL A 98 -34.11 38.95 15.21
CA VAL A 98 -33.65 40.01 16.15
C VAL A 98 -32.12 39.98 16.26
N SER A 99 -31.59 41.18 16.25
CA SER A 99 -30.21 41.67 16.05
C SER A 99 -29.23 41.49 17.22
N GLN A 100 -27.99 41.94 16.97
CA GLN A 100 -26.87 42.28 17.88
C GLN A 100 -25.90 41.14 18.18
N ALA A 101 -24.59 41.32 18.29
CA ALA A 101 -23.62 42.37 17.98
C ALA A 101 -22.22 41.68 18.07
N GLU A 102 -21.22 42.21 17.35
CA GLU A 102 -19.78 42.36 17.72
C GLU A 102 -19.14 41.24 18.58
N ASP A 103 -18.03 40.60 18.23
CA ASP A 103 -16.70 41.21 18.05
C ASP A 103 -15.68 40.14 17.59
N LEU A 104 -14.71 40.59 16.78
CA LEU A 104 -13.56 39.84 16.29
C LEU A 104 -12.43 39.92 17.32
N GLN A 105 -11.74 38.82 17.67
CA GLN A 105 -10.28 38.85 17.85
C GLN A 105 -9.63 37.49 17.53
N THR A 106 -8.83 37.51 16.47
CA THR A 106 -7.78 36.54 16.13
C THR A 106 -6.50 37.01 16.80
N GLU A 107 -5.76 36.13 17.48
CA GLU A 107 -4.35 36.36 17.82
C GLU A 107 -3.56 35.06 17.58
N PRO A 108 -2.50 35.10 16.74
CA PRO A 108 -1.56 34.02 16.52
C PRO A 108 -0.28 34.27 17.34
N GLU A 109 0.08 33.37 18.26
CA GLU A 109 1.38 33.46 18.93
C GLU A 109 2.13 32.12 18.89
N GLU A 110 3.25 32.20 18.20
CA GLU A 110 4.27 31.22 17.87
C GLU A 110 5.38 31.32 18.92
N GLN A 111 5.70 30.25 19.65
CA GLN A 111 6.99 30.12 20.37
C GLN A 111 7.27 28.65 20.67
N ARG A 112 8.20 28.01 19.95
CA ARG A 112 9.66 28.02 20.14
C ARG A 112 10.11 26.97 21.17
N ILE A 113 10.60 25.86 20.63
CA ILE A 113 11.34 24.77 21.32
C ILE A 113 12.64 25.33 21.93
N PRO A 114 13.03 24.90 23.14
CA PRO A 114 14.43 24.84 23.54
C PRO A 114 14.89 23.39 23.86
N PRO A 115 16.21 23.18 23.93
CA PRO A 115 16.88 21.97 23.44
C PRO A 115 17.42 21.05 24.55
N TYR A 116 18.02 19.93 24.12
CA TYR A 116 18.98 19.05 24.84
C TYR A 116 18.38 18.25 26.03
N GLU A 117 18.54 16.95 26.23
CA GLU A 117 19.57 15.96 25.89
C GLU A 117 18.99 14.54 26.13
N ALA A 118 19.47 13.52 25.41
CA ALA A 118 19.74 12.15 25.92
C ALA A 118 19.79 11.14 24.76
N ARG A 119 20.97 10.53 24.59
CA ARG A 119 21.20 9.36 23.75
C ARG A 119 20.20 8.25 24.08
N SER A 120 19.49 7.75 23.07
CA SER A 120 18.78 6.47 23.14
C SER A 120 18.95 5.70 21.83
N SER A 121 19.76 4.65 21.95
CA SER A 121 19.72 3.35 21.27
C SER A 121 19.37 3.27 19.77
N ALA A 122 20.31 2.73 19.01
CA ALA A 122 20.15 2.33 17.61
C ALA A 122 19.16 1.16 17.48
N SER A 123 17.84 1.42 17.44
CA SER A 123 16.84 0.41 17.08
C SER A 123 15.50 0.96 16.56
N ASP A 124 15.40 2.20 16.07
CA ASP A 124 14.10 2.82 15.76
C ASP A 124 13.99 3.46 14.37
N TYR A 125 14.42 2.76 13.31
CA TYR A 125 14.28 3.30 11.95
C TYR A 125 12.89 3.08 11.32
N CYS A 126 12.05 2.21 11.87
CA CYS A 126 10.75 1.87 11.26
C CYS A 126 9.52 2.50 11.96
N HIS A 127 9.65 3.08 13.16
CA HIS A 127 8.49 3.63 13.89
C HIS A 127 8.26 5.13 13.69
N ARG A 128 9.11 5.82 12.92
CA ARG A 128 9.07 7.29 12.83
C ARG A 128 8.26 7.88 11.67
N ARG A 129 7.61 7.08 10.81
CA ARG A 129 6.93 7.62 9.61
C ARG A 129 5.45 7.32 9.45
N PHE A 130 4.74 6.99 10.53
CA PHE A 130 3.29 7.16 10.60
C PHE A 130 2.89 7.45 12.04
N ARG A 131 3.11 8.69 12.50
CA ARG A 131 2.36 9.20 13.65
C ARG A 131 1.01 9.61 13.11
N TRP A 132 -0.02 8.80 13.32
CA TRP A 132 -1.33 9.38 13.53
C TRP A 132 -1.10 10.42 14.62
N ALA A 133 -1.36 11.70 14.33
CA ALA A 133 -1.31 12.71 15.37
C ALA A 133 -2.19 12.16 16.51
N THR A 134 -1.58 11.85 17.64
CA THR A 134 -2.32 11.59 18.85
C THR A 134 -2.81 12.95 19.31
N ASP A 135 -3.76 13.52 18.58
CA ASP A 135 -4.60 14.56 19.15
C ASP A 135 -5.13 13.97 20.45
N SER A 136 -4.91 14.69 21.55
CA SER A 136 -5.39 14.34 22.88
C SER A 136 -6.80 13.77 22.76
N PRO A 137 -7.07 12.54 23.23
CA PRO A 137 -8.34 11.88 22.99
C PRO A 137 -9.45 12.80 23.48
N SER A 138 -10.31 13.25 22.56
CA SER A 138 -11.45 14.08 22.93
C SER A 138 -12.25 13.35 24.00
N SER A 139 -12.80 14.10 24.96
CA SER A 139 -13.58 13.51 26.06
C SER A 139 -14.70 12.59 25.56
N LEU A 140 -15.22 12.88 24.36
CA LEU A 140 -16.16 12.04 23.62
C LEU A 140 -15.58 10.64 23.30
N LEU A 141 -14.38 10.57 22.72
CA LEU A 141 -13.73 9.29 22.38
C LEU A 141 -13.43 8.44 23.61
N GLN A 142 -13.11 9.07 24.75
CA GLN A 142 -12.89 8.38 26.00
C GLN A 142 -14.19 7.75 26.53
N LYS A 143 -15.29 8.51 26.51
CA LYS A 143 -16.62 8.01 26.87
C LYS A 143 -17.05 6.81 26.04
N PHE A 144 -16.85 6.86 24.72
CA PHE A 144 -17.14 5.73 23.83
C PHE A 144 -16.32 4.47 24.16
N ARG A 145 -15.05 4.62 24.54
CA ARG A 145 -14.20 3.47 24.91
C ARG A 145 -14.60 2.84 26.24
N ASN A 146 -15.10 3.64 27.16
CA ASN A 146 -15.48 3.19 28.50
C ASN A 146 -16.95 2.76 28.59
N TYR A 147 -17.73 2.87 27.50
CA TYR A 147 -19.19 2.69 27.50
C TYR A 147 -19.92 3.63 28.46
N ASP A 148 -19.34 4.81 28.70
CA ASP A 148 -19.93 5.88 29.48
C ASP A 148 -20.73 6.80 28.54
N ILE A 149 -21.85 6.30 27.99
CA ILE A 149 -22.72 7.08 27.09
C ILE A 149 -23.69 7.96 27.87
#